data_AF-A0A356P7L0-F1
#
_entry.id   AF-A0A356P7L0-F1
#
_cell.length_a   1.000
_cell.length_b   1.000
_cell.length_c   1.000
_cell.angle_alpha   90.00
_cell.angle_beta   90.00
_cell.angle_gamma   90.00
#
_symmetry.space_group_name_H-M   'P 1'
#
loop_
_entity.id
_entity.type
_entity.pdbx_description
1 polymer ?
#
loop_
_entity_poly.entity_id
_entity_poly.type
_entity_poly.pdbx_seq_one_letter_code
_entity_poly.pdbx_strand_id
1 'polypeptide(L)'
;IAAQVLSNLAKSDPEKRMLKDFPELLAATKDERFVTARHSLQSLWKIGLAGNEQKEMLLKGLENCFKECISEKNCTLIRYDILVLLRRLFDSSKDEVVKKMALGWIELEQEEKYKKKYRTVWRKV
;
A
#
# COMPACT_ATOMS: atom_id res chain seq x y z
N ILE A 1 10.59 -6.42 -10.16
CA ILE A 1 11.96 -5.92 -9.88
C ILE A 1 12.03 -4.40 -10.01
N ALA A 2 11.64 -3.79 -11.14
CA ALA A 2 11.66 -2.33 -11.32
C ALA A 2 10.95 -1.53 -10.20
N ALA A 3 9.73 -1.93 -9.81
CA ALA A 3 9.00 -1.27 -8.72
C ALA A 3 9.72 -1.31 -7.36
N GLN A 4 10.43 -2.40 -7.06
CA GLN A 4 11.21 -2.51 -5.82
C GLN A 4 12.44 -1.61 -5.84
N VAL A 5 13.13 -1.54 -6.98
CA VAL A 5 14.29 -0.66 -7.18
C VAL A 5 13.86 0.81 -7.06
N LEU A 6 12.81 1.20 -7.77
CA LEU A 6 12.29 2.57 -7.76
C LEU A 6 11.77 2.98 -6.37
N SER A 7 11.11 2.06 -5.65
CA SER A 7 10.71 2.32 -4.25
C SER A 7 11.89 2.60 -3.32
N ASN A 8 13.05 1.95 -3.55
CA ASN A 8 14.26 2.22 -2.77
C ASN A 8 14.90 3.56 -3.12
N LEU A 9 14.77 4.01 -4.36
CA LEU A 9 15.35 5.26 -4.85
C LEU A 9 14.51 6.51 -4.54
N ALA A 10 13.27 6.34 -4.08
CA ALA A 10 12.35 7.45 -3.84
C ALA A 10 12.91 8.53 -2.89
N LYS A 11 13.72 8.16 -1.89
CA LYS A 11 14.37 9.12 -0.99
C LYS A 11 15.50 9.93 -1.66
N SER A 12 16.06 9.41 -2.74
CA SER A 12 17.18 10.00 -3.49
C SER A 12 16.72 10.68 -4.78
N ASP A 13 15.43 11.05 -4.87
CA ASP A 13 14.81 11.66 -6.03
C ASP A 13 14.55 13.17 -5.81
N PRO A 14 15.57 14.04 -5.95
CA PRO A 14 15.43 15.47 -5.70
C PRO A 14 14.48 16.15 -6.69
N GLU A 15 14.29 15.57 -7.87
CA GLU A 15 13.41 16.08 -8.93
C GLU A 15 11.96 15.61 -8.77
N LYS A 16 11.65 14.81 -7.73
CA LYS A 16 10.31 14.28 -7.44
C LYS A 16 9.66 13.53 -8.62
N ARG A 17 10.45 12.91 -9.49
CA ARG A 17 9.99 12.06 -10.61
C ARG A 17 9.04 10.96 -10.17
N MET A 18 9.22 10.43 -8.95
CA MET A 18 8.33 9.44 -8.35
C MET A 18 6.86 9.88 -8.33
N LEU A 19 6.57 11.18 -8.21
CA LEU A 19 5.20 11.68 -8.24
C LEU A 19 4.52 11.46 -9.60
N LYS A 20 5.29 11.56 -10.67
CA LYS A 20 4.83 11.35 -12.04
C LYS A 20 4.73 9.86 -12.38
N ASP A 21 5.70 9.07 -11.94
CA ASP A 21 5.84 7.67 -12.35
C ASP A 21 5.02 6.70 -11.47
N PHE A 22 4.58 7.14 -10.29
CA PHE A 22 3.83 6.30 -9.35
C PHE A 22 2.55 5.66 -9.92
N PRO A 23 1.71 6.34 -10.71
CA PRO A 23 0.53 5.71 -11.31
C PRO A 23 0.89 4.48 -12.16
N GLU A 24 1.98 4.56 -12.94
CA GLU A 24 2.46 3.43 -13.75
C GLU A 24 3.01 2.31 -12.86
N LEU A 25 3.73 2.66 -11.79
CA LEU A 25 4.23 1.69 -10.81
C LEU A 25 3.10 0.97 -10.08
N LEU A 26 2.04 1.69 -9.72
CA LEU A 26 0.87 1.12 -9.06
C LEU A 26 0.09 0.23 -10.02
N ALA A 27 -0.06 0.62 -11.29
CA ALA A 27 -0.69 -0.21 -12.32
C ALA A 27 0.06 -1.54 -12.51
N ALA A 28 1.39 -1.52 -12.48
CA ALA A 28 2.21 -2.73 -12.55
C ALA A 28 2.00 -3.70 -11.35
N THR A 29 1.38 -3.26 -10.26
CA THR A 29 0.98 -4.13 -9.14
C THR A 29 -0.35 -4.87 -9.36
N LYS A 30 -1.01 -4.64 -10.51
CA LYS A 30 -2.24 -5.34 -10.92
C LYS A 30 -1.99 -6.39 -12.02
N ASP A 31 -0.72 -6.72 -12.29
CA ASP A 31 -0.30 -7.64 -13.36
C ASP A 31 -0.79 -9.10 -13.17
N GLU A 32 -1.04 -9.80 -14.28
CA GLU A 32 -1.50 -11.20 -14.32
C GLU A 32 -0.58 -12.15 -13.53
N ARG A 33 0.71 -11.82 -13.41
CA ARG A 33 1.67 -12.54 -12.54
C ARG A 33 1.58 -12.06 -11.10
N PHE A 34 0.48 -12.45 -10.47
CA PHE A 34 0.07 -12.04 -9.14
C PHE A 34 1.16 -12.18 -8.04
N VAL A 35 2.04 -13.18 -8.09
CA VAL A 35 3.12 -13.35 -7.08
C VAL A 35 4.13 -12.20 -7.12
N THR A 36 4.57 -11.79 -8.31
CA THR A 36 5.54 -10.70 -8.50
C THR A 36 4.93 -9.34 -8.19
N ALA A 37 3.65 -9.19 -8.53
CA ALA A 37 2.86 -8.00 -8.26
C ALA A 37 2.76 -7.70 -6.76
N ARG A 38 2.56 -8.73 -5.92
CA ARG A 38 2.46 -8.60 -4.46
C ARG A 38 3.75 -8.12 -3.79
N HIS A 39 4.88 -8.68 -4.16
CA HIS A 39 6.18 -8.24 -3.63
C HIS A 39 6.52 -6.81 -4.06
N SER A 40 6.03 -6.39 -5.23
CA SER A 40 6.18 -5.02 -5.73
C SER A 40 5.29 -4.06 -4.93
N LEU A 41 4.02 -4.40 -4.74
CA LEU A 41 3.08 -3.65 -3.89
C LEU A 41 3.65 -3.43 -2.49
N GLN A 42 4.08 -4.50 -1.81
CA GLN A 42 4.64 -4.41 -0.47
C GLN A 42 5.98 -3.66 -0.36
N SER A 43 6.58 -3.23 -1.47
CA SER A 43 7.78 -2.38 -1.47
C SER A 43 7.46 -0.88 -1.57
N LEU A 44 6.26 -0.53 -2.05
CA LEU A 44 5.85 0.86 -2.29
C LEU A 44 5.80 1.71 -1.01
N TRP A 45 5.72 1.11 0.19
CA TRP A 45 5.74 1.88 1.46
C TRP A 45 6.95 2.80 1.60
N LYS A 46 8.09 2.46 0.97
CA LYS A 46 9.30 3.29 1.01
C LYS A 46 9.13 4.63 0.30
N ILE A 47 8.22 4.70 -0.68
CA ILE A 47 7.85 5.96 -1.36
C ILE A 47 7.21 6.92 -0.37
N GLY A 48 6.36 6.41 0.54
CA GLY A 48 5.73 7.22 1.59
C GLY A 48 6.69 7.77 2.65
N LEU A 49 7.97 7.35 2.63
CA LEU A 49 9.02 7.91 3.48
C LEU A 49 9.86 8.97 2.79
N ALA A 50 9.63 9.26 1.51
CA ALA A 50 10.40 10.24 0.75
C ALA A 50 9.95 11.69 1.00
N GLY A 51 8.70 11.90 1.45
CA GLY A 51 8.15 13.21 1.73
C GLY A 51 6.63 13.19 1.89
N ASN A 52 6.05 14.32 2.30
CA ASN A 52 4.61 14.42 2.54
C ASN A 52 3.79 14.26 1.25
N GLU A 53 4.23 14.84 0.13
CA GLU A 53 3.56 14.71 -1.17
C GLU A 53 3.54 13.26 -1.65
N GLN A 54 4.68 12.56 -1.53
CA GLN A 54 4.79 11.15 -1.91
C GLN A 54 3.93 10.25 -1.02
N LYS A 55 3.86 10.56 0.28
CA LYS A 55 3.00 9.86 1.23
C LYS A 55 1.53 10.04 0.89
N GLU A 56 1.08 11.27 0.63
CA GLU A 56 -0.31 11.54 0.27
C GLU A 56 -0.71 10.84 -1.02
N MET A 57 0.13 10.92 -2.05
CA MET A 57 -0.06 10.22 -3.31
C MET A 57 -0.13 8.69 -3.11
N LEU A 58 0.78 8.12 -2.34
CA LEU A 58 0.80 6.69 -2.03
C LEU A 58 -0.50 6.28 -1.33
N LEU A 59 -0.90 6.99 -0.28
CA LEU A 59 -2.10 6.66 0.50
C LEU A 59 -3.36 6.75 -0.35
N LYS A 60 -3.48 7.78 -1.21
CA LYS A 60 -4.59 7.93 -2.14
C LYS A 60 -4.65 6.80 -3.17
N GLY A 61 -3.50 6.43 -3.74
CA GLY A 61 -3.43 5.31 -4.69
C GLY A 61 -3.81 3.97 -4.07
N LEU A 62 -3.35 3.72 -2.84
CA LEU A 62 -3.70 2.51 -2.09
C LEU A 62 -5.17 2.47 -1.70
N GLU A 63 -5.77 3.62 -1.36
CA GLU A 63 -7.20 3.72 -1.05
C GLU A 63 -8.05 3.28 -2.24
N ASN A 64 -7.75 3.80 -3.43
CA ASN A 64 -8.43 3.44 -4.65
C ASN A 64 -8.29 1.93 -4.91
N CYS A 65 -7.08 1.38 -4.79
CA CYS A 65 -6.85 -0.06 -4.96
C CYS A 65 -7.66 -0.89 -3.95
N PHE A 66 -7.72 -0.47 -2.69
CA PHE A 66 -8.44 -1.17 -1.64
C PHE A 66 -9.96 -1.23 -1.91
N LYS A 67 -10.53 -0.15 -2.44
CA LYS A 67 -11.95 -0.02 -2.76
C LYS A 67 -12.33 -0.73 -4.06
N GLU A 68 -11.55 -0.52 -5.12
CA GLU A 68 -11.85 -1.00 -6.48
C GLU A 68 -11.61 -2.51 -6.66
N CYS A 69 -10.70 -3.11 -5.89
CA CYS A 69 -10.37 -4.53 -6.05
C CYS A 69 -11.50 -5.51 -5.72
N ILE A 70 -12.69 -5.04 -5.31
CA ILE A 70 -13.85 -5.86 -4.95
C ILE A 70 -14.30 -6.82 -6.06
N SER A 71 -14.13 -6.44 -7.32
CA SER A 71 -14.44 -7.27 -8.49
C SER A 71 -13.29 -8.22 -8.88
N GLU A 72 -12.11 -8.09 -8.25
CA GLU A 72 -10.95 -8.91 -8.56
C GLU A 72 -11.00 -10.24 -7.80
N LYS A 73 -10.65 -11.34 -8.49
CA LYS A 73 -10.59 -12.70 -7.91
C LYS A 73 -9.77 -12.76 -6.61
N ASN A 74 -8.74 -11.91 -6.49
CA ASN A 74 -7.82 -11.89 -5.36
C ASN A 74 -8.02 -10.68 -4.42
N CYS A 75 -9.18 -10.02 -4.46
CA CYS A 75 -9.55 -8.86 -3.63
C CYS A 75 -9.03 -8.95 -2.18
N THR A 76 -9.38 -10.05 -1.51
CA THR A 76 -9.12 -10.21 -0.07
C THR A 76 -7.62 -10.23 0.26
N LEU A 77 -6.81 -10.69 -0.69
CA LEU A 77 -5.37 -10.77 -0.56
C LEU A 77 -4.68 -9.45 -0.93
N ILE A 78 -5.19 -8.74 -1.93
CA ILE A 78 -4.77 -7.37 -2.26
C ILE A 78 -4.98 -6.46 -1.06
N ARG A 79 -6.19 -6.46 -0.48
CA ARG A 79 -6.50 -5.71 0.74
C ARG A 79 -5.57 -6.06 1.89
N TYR A 80 -5.28 -7.35 2.09
CA TYR A 80 -4.32 -7.79 3.12
C TYR A 80 -2.92 -7.21 2.88
N ASP A 81 -2.40 -7.26 1.66
CA ASP A 81 -1.07 -6.75 1.35
C ASP A 81 -0.97 -5.23 1.47
N ILE A 82 -2.04 -4.50 1.12
CA ILE A 82 -2.15 -3.05 1.35
C ILE A 82 -2.05 -2.76 2.86
N LEU A 83 -2.75 -3.51 3.70
CA LEU A 83 -2.67 -3.32 5.16
C LEU A 83 -1.29 -3.64 5.74
N VAL A 84 -0.60 -4.65 5.19
CA VAL A 84 0.80 -4.96 5.56
C VAL A 84 1.74 -3.83 5.13
N LEU A 85 1.53 -3.27 3.94
CA LEU A 85 2.30 -2.11 3.45
C LEU A 85 2.11 -0.92 4.38
N LEU A 86 0.86 -0.56 4.72
CA LEU A 86 0.57 0.53 5.66
C LEU A 86 1.20 0.28 7.02
N ARG A 87 1.23 -0.98 7.49
CA ARG A 87 1.89 -1.35 8.74
C ARG A 87 3.40 -1.07 8.69
N ARG A 88 4.07 -1.41 7.60
CA ARG A 88 5.51 -1.11 7.41
C ARG A 88 5.78 0.38 7.36
N LEU A 89 4.92 1.15 6.68
CA LEU A 89 5.01 2.61 6.65
C LEU A 89 4.89 3.17 8.07
N PHE A 90 3.84 2.78 8.81
CA PHE A 90 3.63 3.19 10.20
C PHE A 90 4.82 2.80 11.10
N ASP A 91 5.29 1.56 11.02
CA ASP A 91 6.38 1.09 11.88
C ASP A 91 7.65 1.95 11.72
N SER A 92 7.85 2.51 10.52
CA SER A 92 9.01 3.33 10.15
C SER A 92 8.80 4.84 10.36
N SER A 93 7.59 5.36 10.19
CA SER A 93 7.30 6.80 10.31
C SER A 93 6.66 7.19 11.65
N LYS A 94 6.03 6.23 12.35
CA LYS A 94 5.15 6.43 13.51
C LYS A 94 4.01 7.43 13.24
N ASP A 95 3.58 7.52 11.99
CA ASP A 95 2.52 8.45 11.58
C ASP A 95 1.13 7.91 11.92
N GLU A 96 0.49 8.51 12.92
CA GLU A 96 -0.86 8.14 13.38
C GLU A 96 -1.95 8.29 12.30
N VAL A 97 -1.74 9.12 11.26
CA VAL A 97 -2.67 9.20 10.12
C VAL A 97 -2.72 7.86 9.39
N VAL A 98 -1.57 7.23 9.18
CA VAL A 98 -1.46 5.90 8.53
C VAL A 98 -2.20 4.83 9.34
N LYS A 99 -2.05 4.86 10.68
CA LYS A 99 -2.76 3.95 11.58
C LYS A 99 -4.28 4.13 11.49
N LYS A 100 -4.76 5.37 11.57
CA LYS A 100 -6.20 5.69 11.48
C LYS A 100 -6.80 5.24 10.16
N MET A 101 -6.11 5.48 9.04
CA MET A 101 -6.57 5.04 7.72
C MET A 101 -6.66 3.53 7.63
N ALA A 102 -5.62 2.82 8.08
CA ALA A 102 -5.62 1.36 8.06
C ALA A 102 -6.78 0.78 8.86
N LEU A 103 -7.00 1.25 10.09
CA LEU A 103 -8.12 0.80 10.92
C LEU A 103 -9.47 1.13 10.28
N GLY A 104 -9.63 2.33 9.70
CA GLY A 104 -10.84 2.72 8.97
C GLY A 104 -11.14 1.80 7.79
N TRP A 105 -10.14 1.41 7.00
CA TRP A 105 -10.32 0.51 5.86
C TRP A 105 -10.68 -0.91 6.27
N ILE A 106 -10.17 -1.39 7.41
CA ILE A 106 -10.57 -2.69 7.97
C ILE A 106 -12.06 -2.70 8.31
N GLU A 107 -12.62 -1.59 8.76
CA GLU A 107 -14.05 -1.49 9.07
C GLU A 107 -14.96 -1.59 7.83
N LEU A 108 -14.44 -1.27 6.63
CA LEU A 108 -15.18 -1.40 5.37
C LEU A 108 -15.40 -2.85 4.94
N GLU A 109 -14.61 -3.79 5.47
CA GLU A 109 -14.75 -5.22 5.16
C GLU A 109 -16.05 -5.77 5.77
N GLN A 110 -16.89 -6.36 4.91
CA GLN A 110 -18.20 -6.90 5.27
C GLN A 110 -18.08 -8.35 5.75
N GLU A 111 -17.10 -9.10 5.23
CA GLU A 111 -16.89 -10.48 5.63
C GLU A 111 -16.08 -10.55 6.94
N GLU A 112 -16.75 -10.91 8.03
CA GLU A 112 -16.17 -10.94 9.38
C GLU A 112 -14.90 -11.82 9.47
N LYS A 113 -14.84 -12.90 8.69
CA LYS A 113 -13.65 -13.75 8.57
C LYS A 113 -12.42 -12.95 8.11
N TYR A 114 -12.56 -12.15 7.05
CA TYR A 114 -11.46 -11.35 6.51
C TYR A 114 -11.19 -10.12 7.37
N LYS A 115 -12.23 -9.50 7.92
CA LYS A 115 -12.10 -8.40 8.89
C LYS A 115 -11.23 -8.80 10.09
N LYS A 116 -11.50 -9.96 10.70
CA LYS A 116 -10.67 -10.52 11.79
C LYS A 116 -9.23 -10.75 11.33
N LYS A 117 -9.03 -11.34 10.15
CA LYS A 117 -7.70 -11.55 9.55
C LYS A 117 -6.95 -10.22 9.40
N TYR A 118 -7.60 -9.19 8.90
CA TYR A 118 -7.02 -7.86 8.70
C TYR A 118 -6.60 -7.20 10.02
N ARG A 119 -7.43 -7.29 11.06
CA ARG A 119 -7.09 -6.79 12.41
C ARG A 119 -5.82 -7.42 12.97
N THR A 120 -5.49 -8.67 12.60
CA THR A 120 -4.25 -9.32 13.09
C THR A 120 -2.98 -8.56 12.70
N VAL A 121 -2.98 -7.87 11.56
CA VAL A 121 -1.86 -7.04 11.10
C VAL A 121 -1.63 -5.84 12.04
N TRP A 122 -2.67 -5.39 12.74
CA TRP A 122 -2.69 -4.16 13.54
C TRP A 122 -2.92 -4.37 15.04
N ARG A 123 -3.01 -5.62 15.51
CA ARG A 123 -3.39 -5.98 16.90
C ARG A 123 -2.43 -5.50 18.01
N LYS A 124 -1.20 -5.11 17.67
CA LYS A 124 -0.14 -4.74 18.64
C LYS A 124 0.46 -3.36 18.36
N VAL A 125 -0.36 -2.44 17.85
CA VAL A 125 0.04 -1.08 17.44
C VAL A 125 -0.68 -0.05 18.27
#